data_AF-A0A7X6X6S5-F1
#
_entry.id   AF-A0A7X6X6S5-F1
#
_cell.length_a   1.000
_cell.length_b   1.000
_cell.length_c   1.000
_cell.angle_alpha   90.00
_cell.angle_beta   90.00
_cell.angle_gamma   90.00
#
_symmetry.space_group_name_H-M   'P 1'
#
loop_
_entity.id
_entity.type
_entity.pdbx_description
1 polymer ?
#
loop_
_entity_poly.entity_id
_entity_poly.type
_entity_poly.pdbx_seq_one_letter_code
_entity_poly.pdbx_strand_id
1 'polypeptide(L)'
;MKCQDAKPLIFSYLDEHLSGPLAGALYAHLSSCPHCQQEMELARQTHSLLEKCCTQVDPPQDLTERIMLRLSGEEEGTALPASSPPRKKQPFYRRWQEKFGRQVRVASLFILASIMSLTFFANGGW
;
A
#
# COMPACT_ATOMS: atom_id res chain seq x y z
N MET A 1 9.29 1.53 -20.20
CA MET A 1 9.14 0.85 -18.90
C MET A 1 7.93 -0.07 -18.92
N LYS A 2 7.82 -1.01 -17.98
CA LYS A 2 6.62 -1.85 -17.82
C LYS A 2 5.64 -1.18 -16.88
N CYS A 3 4.35 -1.48 -17.02
CA CYS A 3 3.30 -0.88 -16.18
C CYS A 3 3.51 -1.13 -14.67
N GLN A 4 4.06 -2.30 -14.32
CA GLN A 4 4.34 -2.68 -12.93
C GLN A 4 5.39 -1.76 -12.29
N ASP A 5 6.35 -1.28 -13.07
CA ASP A 5 7.39 -0.35 -12.63
C ASP A 5 6.88 1.09 -12.63
N ALA A 6 5.96 1.42 -13.54
CA ALA A 6 5.41 2.77 -13.69
C ALA A 6 4.48 3.16 -12.53
N LYS A 7 3.58 2.25 -12.11
CA LYS A 7 2.58 2.51 -11.06
C LYS A 7 3.15 3.11 -9.76
N PRO A 8 4.19 2.54 -9.13
CA PRO A 8 4.72 3.10 -7.88
C PRO A 8 5.38 4.48 -8.06
N LEU A 9 5.76 4.86 -9.29
CA LEU A 9 6.42 6.13 -9.57
C LEU A 9 5.43 7.29 -9.76
N ILE A 10 4.13 7.02 -9.94
CA ILE A 10 3.11 8.03 -10.22
C ILE A 10 3.03 9.10 -9.12
N PHE A 11 3.03 8.71 -7.85
CA PHE A 11 2.95 9.67 -6.74
C PHE A 11 4.24 10.47 -6.59
N SER A 12 5.39 9.83 -6.67
CA SER A 12 6.68 10.53 -6.66
C SER A 12 6.83 11.50 -7.84
N TYR A 13 6.20 11.21 -8.97
CA TYR A 13 6.14 12.14 -10.12
C TYR A 13 5.23 13.34 -9.84
N LEU A 14 4.08 13.13 -9.20
CA LEU A 14 3.18 14.22 -8.77
C LEU A 14 3.84 15.13 -7.74
N ASP A 15 4.62 14.55 -6.82
CA ASP A 15 5.34 15.29 -5.78
C ASP A 15 6.66 15.91 -6.27
N GLU A 16 6.95 15.86 -7.57
CA GLU A 16 8.20 16.37 -8.20
C GLU A 16 9.50 15.75 -7.63
N HIS A 17 9.41 14.57 -7.01
CA HIS A 17 10.51 13.88 -6.35
C HIS A 17 11.26 12.87 -7.24
N LEU A 18 10.97 12.82 -8.54
CA LEU A 18 11.67 11.95 -9.49
C LEU A 18 12.85 12.66 -10.16
N SER A 19 13.94 11.91 -10.39
CA SER A 19 15.05 12.40 -11.20
C SER A 19 14.64 12.60 -12.65
N GLY A 20 15.23 13.58 -13.34
CA GLY A 20 14.89 13.95 -14.72
C GLY A 20 14.81 12.77 -15.72
N PRO A 21 15.81 11.86 -15.77
CA PRO A 21 15.75 10.70 -16.65
C PRO A 21 14.58 9.75 -16.35
N LEU A 22 14.29 9.54 -15.06
CA LEU A 22 13.23 8.63 -14.63
C LEU A 22 11.84 9.25 -14.86
N ALA A 23 11.70 10.55 -14.60
CA ALA A 23 10.50 11.33 -14.92
C ALA A 23 10.20 11.33 -16.41
N GLY A 24 11.21 11.52 -17.27
CA GLY A 24 11.07 11.45 -18.72
C GLY A 24 10.64 10.06 -19.21
N ALA A 25 11.23 9.00 -18.67
CA ALA A 25 10.85 7.63 -18.99
C ALA A 25 9.39 7.33 -18.59
N LEU A 26 8.94 7.84 -17.42
CA LEU A 26 7.57 7.68 -16.95
C LEU A 26 6.60 8.45 -17.84
N TYR A 27 6.93 9.69 -18.17
CA TYR A 27 6.13 10.51 -19.09
C TYR A 27 5.92 9.82 -20.45
N ALA A 28 6.99 9.28 -21.04
CA ALA A 28 6.91 8.55 -22.31
C ALA A 28 6.03 7.29 -22.23
N HIS A 29 5.97 6.64 -21.06
CA HIS A 29 5.07 5.51 -20.85
C HIS A 29 3.62 5.95 -20.66
N LEU A 30 3.39 7.01 -19.88
CA LEU A 30 2.05 7.56 -19.67
C LEU A 30 1.42 8.07 -20.98
N SER A 31 2.22 8.61 -21.90
CA SER A 31 1.73 9.05 -23.21
C SER A 31 1.38 7.91 -24.17
N SER A 32 1.85 6.69 -23.92
CA SER A 32 1.65 5.53 -24.79
C SER A 32 0.78 4.44 -24.18
N CYS A 33 0.52 4.46 -22.87
CA CYS A 33 -0.23 3.43 -22.15
C CYS A 33 -1.53 3.99 -21.54
N PRO A 34 -2.71 3.69 -22.13
CA PRO A 34 -3.99 4.16 -21.63
C PRO A 34 -4.29 3.73 -20.18
N HIS A 35 -3.85 2.53 -19.80
CA HIS A 35 -4.05 2.02 -18.44
C HIS A 35 -3.29 2.85 -17.40
N CYS A 36 -2.01 3.14 -17.64
CA CYS A 36 -1.23 3.96 -16.72
C CYS A 36 -1.65 5.44 -16.76
N GLN A 37 -2.17 5.92 -17.88
CA GLN A 37 -2.80 7.24 -17.96
C GLN A 37 -4.03 7.34 -17.05
N GLN A 38 -4.88 6.31 -17.04
CA GLN A 38 -6.04 6.26 -16.15
C GLN A 38 -5.62 6.26 -14.67
N GLU A 39 -4.58 5.49 -14.31
CA GLU A 39 -4.03 5.48 -12.94
C GLU A 39 -3.48 6.86 -12.53
N MET A 40 -2.79 7.54 -13.45
CA MET A 40 -2.30 8.91 -13.23
C MET A 40 -3.44 9.89 -12.98
N GLU A 41 -4.54 9.76 -13.72
CA GLU A 41 -5.71 10.62 -13.54
C GLU A 41 -6.41 10.37 -12.21
N LEU A 42 -6.56 9.11 -11.80
CA LEU A 42 -7.07 8.77 -10.46
C LEU A 42 -6.17 9.33 -9.33
N ALA A 43 -4.85 9.28 -9.52
CA ALA A 43 -3.90 9.84 -8.57
C ALA A 43 -4.05 11.38 -8.47
N ARG A 44 -4.21 12.08 -9.59
CA ARG A 44 -4.48 13.54 -9.61
C ARG A 44 -5.79 13.90 -8.93
N GLN A 45 -6.85 13.15 -9.18
CA GLN A 45 -8.14 13.37 -8.52
C GLN A 45 -8.01 13.20 -7.00
N THR A 46 -7.31 12.16 -6.57
CA THR A 46 -7.01 11.92 -5.15
C THR A 46 -6.21 13.08 -4.55
N HIS A 47 -5.16 13.53 -5.22
CA HIS A 47 -4.36 14.67 -4.79
C HIS A 47 -5.19 15.95 -4.64
N SER A 48 -6.05 16.26 -5.63
CA SER A 48 -6.95 17.42 -5.56
C SER A 48 -7.96 17.33 -4.41
N LEU A 49 -8.45 16.12 -4.09
CA LEU A 49 -9.32 15.93 -2.93
C LEU A 49 -8.57 16.18 -1.61
N LEU A 50 -7.33 15.70 -1.50
CA LEU A 50 -6.50 15.96 -0.32
C LEU A 50 -6.23 17.46 -0.16
N GLU A 51 -5.89 18.16 -1.24
CA GLU A 51 -5.67 19.61 -1.22
C GLU A 51 -6.91 20.39 -0.74
N LYS A 52 -8.12 19.95 -1.11
CA LYS A 52 -9.38 20.58 -0.70
C LYS A 52 -9.79 20.24 0.73
N CYS A 53 -9.49 19.04 1.19
CA CYS A 53 -9.97 18.52 2.48
C CYS A 53 -8.96 18.74 3.62
N CYS A 54 -7.67 18.83 3.32
CA CYS A 54 -6.64 19.02 4.32
C CYS A 54 -6.46 20.52 4.60
N THR A 55 -6.58 20.91 5.86
CA THR A 55 -6.25 22.26 6.29
C THR A 55 -4.73 22.43 6.30
N GLN A 56 -4.23 23.45 5.60
CA GLN A 56 -2.85 23.86 5.75
C GLN A 56 -2.63 24.40 7.16
N VAL A 57 -1.64 23.85 7.86
CA VAL A 57 -1.29 24.26 9.21
C VAL A 57 0.09 24.88 9.16
N ASP A 58 0.22 26.08 9.73
CA ASP A 58 1.52 26.69 9.88
C ASP A 58 2.33 25.94 10.95
N PRO A 59 3.58 25.56 10.66
CA PRO A 59 4.42 24.92 11.66
C PRO A 59 4.69 25.90 12.82
N PRO A 60 4.84 25.40 14.06
CA PRO A 60 5.33 26.22 15.18
C PRO A 60 6.65 26.91 14.84
N GLN A 61 6.82 28.17 15.26
CA GLN A 61 8.00 28.98 14.92
C GLN A 61 9.32 28.35 15.40
N ASP A 62 9.27 27.56 16.47
CA ASP A 62 10.40 26.87 17.10
C ASP A 62 10.69 25.48 16.50
N LEU A 63 9.89 25.01 15.53
CA LEU A 63 10.01 23.64 14.99
C LEU A 63 11.40 23.39 14.40
N THR A 64 11.86 24.31 13.54
CA THR A 64 13.16 24.18 12.87
C THR A 64 14.29 24.17 13.88
N GLU A 65 14.29 25.10 14.85
CA GLU A 65 15.30 25.17 15.90
C GLU A 65 15.36 23.88 16.73
N ARG A 66 14.19 23.37 17.14
CA ARG A 66 14.08 22.12 17.90
C ARG A 66 14.59 20.90 17.13
N ILE A 67 14.35 20.84 15.82
CA ILE A 67 14.86 19.76 14.97
C ILE A 67 16.39 19.87 14.86
N MET A 68 16.91 21.06 14.55
CA MET A 68 18.34 21.27 14.36
C MET A 68 19.15 21.02 15.63
N LEU A 69 18.65 21.45 16.79
CA LEU A 69 19.30 21.21 18.09
C LEU A 69 19.52 19.70 18.34
N ARG A 70 18.54 18.86 17.97
CA ARG A 70 18.64 17.40 18.12
C ARG A 70 19.66 16.79 17.18
N LEU A 71 19.66 17.21 15.91
CA LEU A 71 20.64 16.74 14.92
C LEU A 71 22.07 17.10 15.33
N SER A 72 22.30 18.31 15.86
CA SER A 72 23.63 18.74 16.32
C SER A 72 24.08 18.05 17.62
N GLY A 73 23.14 17.56 18.44
CA GLY A 73 23.46 16.87 19.70
C GLY A 73 23.85 15.39 19.53
N GLU A 74 23.66 14.82 18.33
CA GLU A 74 23.99 13.42 18.01
C GLU A 74 25.42 13.24 17.44
N GLU A 75 26.17 14.34 17.23
CA GLU A 75 27.52 14.27 16.65
C GLU A 75 28.64 13.95 17.67
N GLU A 76 28.39 14.05 18.98
CA GLU A 76 29.34 13.65 20.03
C GLU A 76 28.77 12.54 20.92
N GLY A 77 28.89 11.31 20.45
CA GLY A 77 28.91 10.16 21.35
C GLY A 77 27.97 9.02 20.97
N THR A 78 28.60 7.96 20.49
CA THR A 78 28.09 6.58 20.48
C THR A 78 26.86 6.30 19.63
N ALA A 79 27.04 5.39 18.67
CA ALA A 79 25.97 4.62 18.07
C ALA A 79 24.99 4.16 19.15
N LEU A 80 23.85 4.84 19.26
CA LEU A 80 22.73 4.34 20.02
C LEU A 80 22.32 3.00 19.39
N PRO A 81 22.11 1.93 20.18
CA PRO A 81 21.58 0.69 19.63
C PRO A 81 20.25 1.04 18.99
N ALA A 82 20.15 0.77 17.68
CA ALA A 82 18.96 0.93 16.87
C ALA A 82 17.70 0.56 17.67
N SER A 83 17.04 1.57 18.25
CA SER A 83 15.82 1.41 19.04
C SER A 83 14.64 1.35 18.09
N SER A 84 14.65 0.31 17.27
CA SER A 84 13.50 -0.27 16.57
C SER A 84 14.01 -1.56 15.95
N PRO A 85 13.62 -2.77 16.40
CA PRO A 85 13.81 -3.95 15.56
C PRO A 85 13.14 -3.64 14.21
N PRO A 86 13.74 -4.04 13.07
CA PRO A 86 13.12 -3.81 11.77
C PRO A 86 11.71 -4.38 11.85
N ARG A 87 10.71 -3.49 11.75
CA ARG A 87 9.29 -3.86 11.81
C ARG A 87 9.05 -4.71 10.58
N LYS A 88 9.22 -6.04 10.72
CA LYS A 88 8.96 -7.01 9.65
C LYS A 88 7.59 -6.66 9.11
N LYS A 89 7.53 -6.22 7.86
CA LYS A 89 6.27 -5.96 7.16
C LYS A 89 5.55 -7.29 7.14
N GLN A 90 4.70 -7.53 8.14
CA GLN A 90 3.86 -8.71 8.13
C GLN A 90 2.98 -8.55 6.90
N PRO A 91 3.08 -9.47 5.94
CA PRO A 91 2.33 -9.31 4.73
C PRO A 91 0.84 -9.39 5.07
N PHE A 92 0.06 -8.50 4.48
CA PHE A 92 -1.35 -8.24 4.79
C PHE A 92 -2.19 -9.53 4.89
N TYR A 93 -1.85 -10.56 4.10
CA TYR A 93 -2.54 -11.85 4.11
C TYR A 93 -2.47 -12.59 5.45
N ARG A 94 -1.40 -12.41 6.26
CA ARG A 94 -1.24 -13.09 7.55
C ARG A 94 -2.30 -12.63 8.57
N ARG A 95 -2.67 -11.35 8.53
CA ARG A 95 -3.71 -10.76 9.41
C ARG A 95 -5.12 -11.10 8.94
N TRP A 96 -5.30 -11.33 7.63
CA TRP A 96 -6.57 -11.80 7.06
C TRP A 96 -6.82 -13.28 7.38
N GLN A 97 -5.77 -14.10 7.38
CA GLN A 97 -5.83 -15.55 7.65
C GLN A 97 -6.26 -15.88 9.09
N GLU A 98 -5.91 -15.06 10.08
CA GLU A 98 -6.33 -15.26 11.48
C GLU A 98 -7.81 -14.93 11.71
N LYS A 99 -8.36 -13.94 10.99
CA LYS A 99 -9.79 -13.58 11.10
C LYS A 99 -10.71 -14.51 10.30
N PHE A 100 -10.23 -15.05 9.18
CA PHE A 100 -11.04 -15.94 8.32
C PHE A 100 -10.74 -17.43 8.48
N GLY A 101 -9.61 -17.82 9.09
CA GLY A 101 -9.17 -19.22 9.22
C GLY A 101 -10.05 -20.10 10.13
N ARG A 102 -10.87 -19.50 11.00
CA ARG A 102 -11.82 -20.26 11.84
C ARG A 102 -13.17 -20.52 11.16
N GLN A 103 -13.57 -19.67 10.21
CA GLN A 103 -14.86 -19.76 9.51
C GLN A 103 -14.80 -20.72 8.29
N VAL A 104 -13.66 -20.79 7.59
CA VAL A 104 -13.55 -21.59 6.34
C VAL A 104 -13.50 -23.11 6.59
N ARG A 105 -13.03 -23.57 7.76
CA ARG A 105 -12.97 -25.02 8.05
C ARG A 105 -14.33 -25.67 8.31
N VAL A 106 -15.33 -24.90 8.75
CA VAL A 106 -16.64 -25.45 9.09
C VAL A 106 -17.54 -25.46 7.85
N ALA A 107 -17.47 -24.44 6.99
CA ALA A 107 -18.33 -24.35 5.80
C ALA A 107 -18.03 -25.41 4.73
N SER A 108 -16.78 -25.86 4.57
CA SER A 108 -16.43 -26.86 3.54
C SER A 108 -16.98 -28.25 3.84
N LEU A 109 -17.15 -28.62 5.11
CA LEU A 109 -17.71 -29.92 5.51
C LEU A 109 -19.23 -29.99 5.29
N PHE A 110 -19.96 -28.88 5.52
CA PHE A 110 -21.40 -28.84 5.28
C PHE A 110 -21.77 -28.91 3.79
N ILE A 111 -20.97 -28.28 2.92
CA ILE A 111 -21.21 -28.31 1.46
C ILE A 111 -20.97 -29.72 0.91
N LEU A 112 -19.89 -30.39 1.32
CA LEU A 112 -19.60 -31.75 0.87
C LEU A 112 -20.63 -32.77 1.40
N ALA A 113 -21.08 -32.66 2.65
CA ALA A 113 -22.12 -33.52 3.20
C ALA A 113 -23.49 -33.32 2.51
N SER A 114 -23.81 -32.07 2.14
CA SER A 114 -25.07 -31.75 1.43
C SER A 114 -25.05 -32.29 0.00
N ILE A 115 -23.93 -32.16 -0.71
CA ILE A 115 -23.77 -32.73 -2.06
C ILE A 115 -23.79 -34.25 -2.02
N MET A 116 -23.13 -34.87 -1.03
CA MET A 116 -23.11 -36.33 -0.89
C MET A 116 -24.48 -36.90 -0.50
N SER A 117 -25.28 -36.16 0.27
CA SER A 117 -26.67 -36.53 0.56
C SER A 117 -27.57 -36.38 -0.66
N LEU A 118 -27.40 -35.33 -1.45
CA LEU A 118 -28.18 -35.12 -2.68
C LEU A 118 -27.89 -36.19 -3.73
N THR A 119 -26.63 -36.60 -3.89
CA THR A 119 -26.25 -37.65 -4.86
C THR A 119 -26.64 -39.04 -4.38
N PHE A 120 -26.61 -39.31 -3.08
CA PHE A 120 -27.10 -40.57 -2.51
C PHE A 120 -28.62 -40.70 -2.64
N PHE A 121 -29.37 -39.62 -2.41
CA PHE A 121 -30.83 -39.61 -2.59
C PHE A 121 -31.25 -39.69 -4.07
N ALA A 122 -30.43 -39.14 -4.98
CA ALA A 122 -30.70 -39.20 -6.42
C ALA A 122 -30.38 -40.57 -7.05
N ASN A 123 -29.46 -41.35 -6.47
CA ASN A 123 -28.99 -42.62 -7.04
C ASN A 123 -29.38 -43.88 -6.24
N GLY A 124 -30.28 -43.79 -5.26
CA GLY A 124 -30.54 -44.88 -4.30
C GLY A 124 -32.00 -45.07 -3.85
N GLY A 125 -32.97 -44.77 -4.71
CA GLY A 125 -34.37 -45.09 -4.49
C GLY A 125 -34.88 -46.17 -5.45
N TRP A 126 -35.00 -47.40 -4.92
CA TRP A 126 -35.40 -48.69 -5.52
C TRP A 126 -34.27 -49.59 -6.02
#